data_AF-A0A9D6E859-F1
#
_entry.id   AF-A0A9D6E859-F1
#
_cell.length_a   1.000
_cell.length_b   1.000
_cell.length_c   1.000
_cell.angle_alpha   90.00
_cell.angle_beta   90.00
_cell.angle_gamma   90.00
#
_symmetry.space_group_name_H-M   'P 1'
#
loop_
_entity.id
_entity.type
_entity.pdbx_description
1 polymer ?
#
loop_
_entity_poly.entity_id
_entity_poly.type
_entity_poly.pdbx_seq_one_letter_code
_entity_poly.pdbx_strand_id
1 'polypeptide(L)' 'MWFLDRAALIRSFELMRRYADHPMDLADASLVAAAAALRTTSVFTMGRRDFASYRARIGRSWRRFEALSG' A
#
# COMPACT_ATOMS: atom_id res chain seq x y z
N MET A 1 -13.18 -12.53 -6.73
CA MET A 1 -12.06 -11.65 -7.11
C MET A 1 -11.04 -11.69 -5.97
N TRP A 2 -9.90 -12.35 -6.17
CA TRP A 2 -8.80 -12.32 -5.19
C TRP A 2 -7.88 -11.15 -5.54
N PHE A 3 -7.63 -10.24 -4.59
CA PHE A 3 -6.83 -9.03 -4.84
C PHE A 3 -5.32 -9.26 -4.79
N LEU A 4 -4.88 -10.37 -4.19
CA LEU A 4 -3.47 -10.74 -4.08
C LEU A 4 -3.10 -11.76 -5.17
N ASP A 5 -3.26 -11.36 -6.43
CA ASP A 5 -2.79 -12.15 -7.57
C ASP A 5 -1.25 -12.07 -7.70
N ARG A 6 -0.69 -12.75 -8.71
CA ARG A 6 0.76 -12.76 -8.96
C ARG A 6 1.32 -11.34 -9.16
N ALA A 7 0.59 -10.47 -9.86
CA ALA A 7 1.07 -9.12 -10.13
C ALA A 7 1.06 -8.27 -8.85
N ALA A 8 0.01 -8.39 -8.03
CA ALA A 8 -0.07 -7.76 -6.72
C ALA A 8 1.04 -8.26 -5.79
N LEU A 9 1.36 -9.57 -5.81
CA LEU A 9 2.42 -10.14 -4.99
C LEU A 9 3.81 -9.63 -5.41
N ILE A 10 4.11 -9.60 -6.71
CA ILE A 10 5.35 -9.00 -7.23
C ILE A 10 5.42 -7.53 -6.80
N ARG A 11 4.31 -6.80 -6.92
CA ARG A 11 4.25 -5.40 -6.54
C ARG A 11 4.50 -5.19 -5.05
N SER A 12 4.00 -6.07 -4.18
CA SER A 12 4.28 -6.04 -2.75
C SER A 12 5.78 -6.18 -2.46
N PHE A 13 6.47 -7.13 -3.10
CA PHE A 13 7.92 -7.28 -2.91
C PHE A 13 8.73 -6.07 -3.41
N GLU A 14 8.31 -5.45 -4.51
CA GLU A 14 8.93 -4.19 -4.97
C GLU A 14 8.77 -3.07 -3.94
N LEU A 15 7.60 -2.99 -3.29
CA LEU A 15 7.31 -2.00 -2.26
C LEU A 15 8.15 -2.25 -1.00
N MET A 16 8.24 -3.51 -0.55
CA MET A 16 9.11 -3.88 0.57
C MET A 16 10.56 -3.46 0.32
N ARG A 17 11.07 -3.70 -0.91
CA ARG A 17 12.41 -3.24 -1.30
C ARG A 17 12.52 -1.72 -1.33
N ARG A 18 11.50 -1.02 -1.82
CA ARG A 18 11.47 0.45 -1.90
C ARG A 18 11.49 1.11 -0.52
N TYR A 19 10.81 0.50 0.45
CA TYR A 19 10.71 1.00 1.82
C TYR A 19 11.65 0.24 2.76
N ALA A 20 12.78 -0.28 2.27
CA ALA A 20 13.71 -1.03 3.13
C ALA A 20 14.31 -0.20 4.29
N ASP A 21 14.43 1.12 4.11
CA ASP A 21 14.92 2.05 5.15
C ASP A 21 13.91 2.24 6.31
N HIS A 22 12.63 1.99 6.05
CA HIS A 22 11.56 1.93 7.05
C HIS A 22 10.79 0.62 6.83
N PRO A 23 11.30 -0.51 7.35
CA PRO A 23 10.93 -1.84 6.90
C PRO A 23 9.42 -2.03 6.79
N MET A 24 8.94 -2.08 5.54
CA MET A 24 7.54 -2.38 5.21
C MET A 24 7.36 -3.90 5.18
N ASP A 25 6.40 -4.41 5.94
CA ASP A 25 6.05 -5.84 5.90
C ASP A 25 5.11 -6.17 4.73
N LEU A 26 4.86 -7.47 4.53
CA LEU A 26 3.99 -7.94 3.45
C LEU A 26 2.53 -7.47 3.64
N ALA A 27 2.06 -7.27 4.87
CA ALA A 27 0.70 -6.83 5.14
C ALA A 27 0.52 -5.39 4.65
N ASP A 28 1.40 -4.47 5.06
CA ASP A 28 1.41 -3.09 4.59
C ASP A 28 1.60 -2.99 3.08
N ALA A 29 2.53 -3.76 2.51
CA ALA A 29 2.79 -3.78 1.08
C ALA A 29 1.57 -4.25 0.27
N SER A 30 0.87 -5.27 0.75
CA SER A 30 -0.34 -5.80 0.13
C SER A 30 -1.49 -4.78 0.11
N LEU A 31 -1.63 -3.99 1.18
CA LEU A 31 -2.60 -2.90 1.26
C LEU A 31 -2.26 -1.78 0.28
N VAL A 32 -0.99 -1.41 0.14
CA VAL A 32 -0.56 -0.39 -0.83
C VAL A 32 -0.79 -0.86 -2.27
N ALA A 33 -0.51 -2.13 -2.57
CA ALA A 33 -0.78 -2.74 -3.88
C ALA A 33 -2.29 -2.77 -4.19
N ALA A 34 -3.11 -3.21 -3.24
CA ALA A 34 -4.57 -3.24 -3.37
C ALA A 34 -5.15 -1.83 -3.58
N ALA A 35 -4.67 -0.83 -2.82
CA ALA A 35 -5.10 0.56 -2.94
C ALA A 35 -4.81 1.15 -4.33
N ALA A 36 -3.66 0.84 -4.91
CA ALA A 36 -3.32 1.25 -6.28
C ALA A 36 -4.27 0.61 -7.32
N ALA A 37 -4.55 -0.68 -7.18
CA ALA A 37 -5.46 -1.42 -8.07
C ALA A 37 -6.92 -0.96 -7.94
N LEU A 38 -7.37 -0.68 -6.72
CA LEU A 38 -8.71 -0.15 -6.40
C LEU A 38 -8.86 1.36 -6.65
N ARG A 39 -7.75 2.05 -6.97
CA ARG A 39 -7.71 3.50 -7.16
C ARG A 39 -8.24 4.29 -5.95
N THR A 40 -7.98 3.80 -4.74
CA THR A 40 -8.39 4.43 -3.47
C THR A 40 -7.18 4.76 -2.59
N THR A 41 -7.36 5.71 -1.68
CA THR A 41 -6.37 6.07 -0.65
C THR A 41 -6.89 5.87 0.76
N SER A 42 -8.17 5.55 0.93
CA SER A 42 -8.75 5.27 2.22
C SER A 42 -8.37 3.85 2.64
N VAL A 43 -7.70 3.72 3.79
CA VAL A 43 -7.24 2.44 4.31
C VAL A 43 -7.60 2.32 5.78
N PHE A 44 -8.18 1.19 6.16
CA PHE A 44 -8.42 0.86 7.56
C PHE A 44 -7.18 0.15 8.10
N THR A 45 -6.48 0.75 9.05
CA THR A 45 -5.23 0.19 9.59
C THR A 45 -4.93 0.72 10.98
N MET A 46 -4.27 -0.12 11.78
CA MET A 46 -3.65 0.30 13.05
C MET A 46 -2.27 0.98 12.81
N GLY A 47 -1.60 0.68 11.69
CA GLY A 47 -0.28 1.19 11.31
C GLY A 47 -0.30 2.61 10.72
N ARG A 48 -1.03 3.54 11.33
CA ARG A 48 -1.24 4.90 10.77
C ARG A 48 0.04 5.66 10.51
N ARG A 49 1.00 5.51 11.42
CA ARG A 49 2.30 6.19 11.32
C ARG A 49 3.05 5.74 10.08
N ASP A 50 2.99 4.46 9.76
CA ASP A 50 3.67 3.88 8.61
C ASP A 50 2.97 4.30 7.30
N PHE A 51 1.63 4.26 7.28
CA PHE A 51 0.83 4.72 6.15
C PHE A 51 0.94 6.21 5.85
N ALA A 52 1.35 7.04 6.80
CA ALA A 52 1.66 8.44 6.55
C ALA A 52 2.86 8.63 5.59
N SER A 53 3.79 7.66 5.57
CA SER A 53 4.98 7.64 4.71
C SER A 53 4.72 6.98 3.35
N TYR A 54 3.74 6.08 3.27
CA TYR A 54 3.45 5.34 2.05
C TYR A 54 2.65 6.14 1.02
N ARG A 55 2.78 5.78 -0.26
CA ARG A 55 2.04 6.41 -1.37
C ARG A 55 1.50 5.37 -2.35
N ALA A 56 0.24 5.48 -2.72
CA ALA A 56 -0.36 4.68 -3.79
C ALA A 56 -0.18 5.37 -5.15
N ARG A 57 0.16 4.61 -6.20
CA ARG A 57 0.17 5.13 -7.58
C ARG A 57 -1.24 4.98 -8.15
N ILE A 58 -1.91 6.11 -8.38
CA ILE A 58 -3.26 6.15 -8.94
C ILE A 58 -3.21 6.98 -10.22
N GLY A 59 -3.38 6.31 -11.37
CA GLY A 59 -3.13 6.92 -12.66
C GLY A 59 -1.67 7.39 -12.76
N ARG A 60 -1.47 8.67 -13.08
CA ARG A 60 -0.13 9.29 -13.21
C ARG A 60 0.42 9.87 -11.92
N SER A 61 -0.35 9.83 -10.82
CA SER A 61 -0.01 10.53 -9.58
C SER A 61 0.29 9.58 -8.42
N TRP A 62 1.14 10.02 -7.51
CA TRP A 62 1.35 9.38 -6.21
C TRP A 62 0.46 10.08 -5.18
N ARG A 63 -0.41 9.34 -4.51
CA ARG A 63 -1.35 9.89 -3.53
C ARG A 63 -1.04 9.38 -2.13
N ARG A 64 -1.21 10.25 -1.14
CA ARG A 64 -1.08 9.94 0.29
C ARG A 64 -2.30 9.14 0.76
N PHE A 65 -2.08 8.24 1.71
CA PHE A 65 -3.15 7.49 2.35
C PHE A 65 -3.91 8.33 3.38
N GLU A 66 -5.20 8.06 3.47
CA GLU A 66 -6.06 8.49 4.55
C GLU A 66 -6.32 7.26 5.43
N ALA A 67 -5.67 7.23 6.60
CA ALA A 67 -5.84 6.13 7.54
C ALA A 67 -7.11 6.34 8.37
N LEU A 68 -8.11 5.49 8.16
CA LEU A 68 -9.40 5.56 8.83
C LEU A 68 -9.34 4.92 10.22
N SER A 69 -10.13 5.47 11.15
CA SER A 69 -10.43 4.90 12.46
C SER A 69 -11.76 4.18 12.45
N GLY A 70 -11.83 3.08 13.18
CA GLY A 70 -13.08 2.58 13.76
C GLY A 70 -13.23 3.08 15.18
#